data_AF-A0A970EY22-F1
#
_entry.id   AF-A0A970EY22-F1
#
_cell.length_a   1.000
_cell.length_b   1.000
_cell.length_c   1.000
_cell.angle_alpha   90.00
_cell.angle_beta   90.00
_cell.angle_gamma   90.00
#
_symmetry.space_group_name_H-M   'P 1'
#
loop_
_entity.id
_entity.type
_entity.pdbx_description
1 polymer ?
#
loop_
_entity_poly.entity_id
_entity_poly.type
_entity_poly.pdbx_seq_one_letter_code
_entity_poly.pdbx_strand_id
1 'polypeptide(L)' 'MRLRGHTDRSAEFRDQNVYRSERYYGGFARTVLLPSGVESDKARIESKDGELSIVFPKKTASRTTS' A
#
# COMPACT_ATOMS: atom_id res chain seq x y z
N MET A 1 -3.56 8.74 -5.32
CA MET A 1 -2.56 8.22 -4.36
C MET A 1 -1.48 7.45 -5.11
N ARG A 2 -0.20 7.67 -4.79
CA ARG A 2 0.93 6.92 -5.37
C ARG A 2 1.56 6.05 -4.29
N LEU A 3 1.60 4.74 -4.54
CA LEU A 3 2.25 3.73 -3.70
C LEU A 3 3.58 3.34 -4.34
N ARG A 4 4.64 3.29 -3.54
CA ARG A 4 5.97 2.85 -3.95
C ARG A 4 6.56 2.00 -2.84
N GLY A 5 7.32 0.98 -3.21
CA GLY A 5 8.03 0.15 -2.26
C GLY A 5 9.08 -0.71 -2.95
N HIS A 6 9.78 -1.50 -2.15
CA HIS A 6 10.83 -2.41 -2.62
C HIS A 6 10.77 -3.70 -1.80
N THR A 7 10.97 -4.83 -2.46
CA THR A 7 11.08 -6.14 -1.81
C THR A 7 12.50 -6.68 -2.02
N ASP A 8 13.29 -6.72 -0.96
CA ASP A 8 14.64 -7.26 -0.98
C ASP A 8 14.66 -8.77 -0.74
N ARG A 9 15.66 -9.44 -1.31
CA ARG A 9 15.97 -10.83 -0.99
C ARG A 9 17.00 -10.86 0.14
N SER A 10 16.68 -11.53 1.24
CA SER A 10 17.60 -11.69 2.38
C SER A 10 18.89 -12.42 1.97
N ALA A 11 20.00 -12.04 2.61
CA ALA A 11 21.32 -12.59 2.30
C ALA A 11 21.42 -14.10 2.54
N GLU A 12 20.80 -14.60 3.63
CA GLU A 12 20.73 -16.04 3.96
C GLU A 12 20.10 -16.88 2.83
N PHE A 13 19.16 -16.30 2.07
CA PHE A 13 18.51 -16.96 0.94
C PHE A 13 19.33 -16.87 -0.37
N ARG A 14 20.44 -16.11 -0.40
CA ARG A 14 21.37 -16.05 -1.55
C ARG A 14 22.38 -17.19 -1.51
N ASP A 15 22.77 -17.62 -0.31
CA ASP A 15 23.78 -18.68 -0.12
C ASP A 15 23.21 -20.10 -0.26
N GLN A 16 21.89 -20.23 -0.42
CA GLN A 16 21.25 -21.50 -0.73
C GLN A 16 21.20 -21.72 -2.25
N ASN A 17 21.59 -22.91 -2.72
CA ASN A 17 21.50 -23.34 -4.12
C ASN A 17 20.02 -23.46 -4.56
N VAL A 18 19.37 -22.33 -4.81
CA VAL A 18 17.97 -22.25 -5.25
C VAL A 18 17.89 -22.59 -6.73
N TYR A 19 17.31 -23.75 -7.04
CA TYR A 19 17.05 -24.18 -8.42
C TYR A 19 16.01 -23.29 -9.14
N ARG A 20 15.01 -22.77 -8.41
CA ARG A 20 13.99 -21.86 -8.93
C ARG A 20 13.37 -21.00 -7.82
N SER A 21 13.02 -19.76 -8.14
CA SER A 21 12.23 -18.86 -7.29
C SER A 21 11.06 -18.28 -8.06
N GLU A 22 9.86 -18.34 -7.48
CA GLU A 22 8.63 -17.74 -8.04
C GLU A 22 8.29 -16.40 -7.38
N ARG A 23 9.09 -15.97 -6.39
CA ARG A 23 8.91 -14.71 -5.67
C ARG A 23 9.50 -13.56 -6.47
N TYR A 24 8.74 -12.48 -6.60
CA TYR A 24 9.19 -11.23 -7.20
C TYR A 24 9.98 -10.41 -6.18
N TYR A 25 11.15 -9.91 -6.60
CA TYR A 25 12.01 -9.02 -5.84
C TYR A 25 12.28 -7.75 -6.66
N GLY A 26 12.54 -6.65 -5.96
CA GLY A 26 12.77 -5.35 -6.59
C GLY A 26 11.70 -4.31 -6.27
N GLY A 27 11.79 -3.18 -6.97
CA GLY A 27 10.91 -2.03 -6.77
C GLY A 27 9.53 -2.23 -7.38
N PHE A 28 8.50 -1.72 -6.71
CA PHE A 28 7.15 -1.64 -7.24
C PHE A 28 6.57 -0.24 -7.08
N ALA A 29 5.68 0.13 -8.00
CA ALA A 29 4.92 1.36 -7.94
C ALA A 29 3.50 1.14 -8.46
N ARG A 30 2.50 1.66 -7.75
CA ARG A 30 1.09 1.62 -8.16
C ARG A 30 0.46 2.99 -7.95
N THR A 31 -0.45 3.38 -8.84
CA THR A 31 -1.21 4.62 -8.68
C THR A 31 -2.69 4.24 -8.59
N VAL A 32 -3.35 4.75 -7.56
CA VAL A 32 -4.79 4.55 -7.33
C VAL A 32 -5.46 5.91 -7.34
N LEU A 33 -6.49 6.07 -8.17
CA LEU A 33 -7.33 7.26 -8.15
C LEU A 33 -8.22 7.23 -6.92
N LEU A 34 -8.22 8.32 -6.15
CA LEU A 34 -9.10 8.44 -4.99
C LEU A 34 -10.46 8.97 -5.44
N PRO A 35 -11.57 8.44 -4.91
CA PRO A 35 -12.88 9.03 -5.12
C PRO A 35 -12.95 10.47 -4.60
N SER A 36 -13.79 11.32 -5.18
CA SER A 36 -13.96 12.72 -4.75
C SER A 36 -14.56 12.86 -3.33
N GLY A 37 -15.23 11.82 -2.85
CA GLY A 37 -15.94 11.77 -1.56
C GLY A 37 -15.10 11.37 -0.35
N VAL A 38 -13.77 11.43 -0.41
CA VAL A 38 -12.90 11.10 0.74
C VAL A 38 -12.15 12.31 1.29
N GLU A 39 -11.86 12.30 2.58
CA GLU A 39 -11.00 13.26 3.28
C GLU A 39 -9.56 12.75 3.20
N SER A 40 -8.88 13.08 2.10
CA SER A 40 -7.54 12.53 1.78
C SER A 40 -6.46 12.93 2.78
N ASP A 41 -6.64 14.07 3.43
CA ASP A 41 -5.78 14.63 4.48
C ASP A 41 -5.88 13.87 5.81
N LYS A 42 -6.97 13.12 6.03
CA LYS A 42 -7.23 12.36 7.26
C LYS A 42 -7.01 10.86 7.09
N ALA A 43 -6.21 10.46 6.11
CA ALA A 43 -5.88 9.06 5.87
C ALA A 43 -5.18 8.44 7.09
N ARG A 44 -5.52 7.18 7.39
CA ARG A 44 -4.83 6.36 8.41
C ARG A 44 -4.09 5.23 7.70
N ILE A 45 -2.88 4.94 8.17
CA ILE A 45 -1.99 3.96 7.56
C ILE A 45 -1.51 2.98 8.63
N GLU A 46 -1.57 1.68 8.33
CA GLU A 46 -1.02 0.62 9.15
C GLU A 46 -0.27 -0.38 8.26
N SER A 47 0.85 -0.91 8.76
CA SER A 47 1.59 -1.98 8.11
C SER A 47 1.75 -3.14 9.09
N LYS A 48 1.23 -4.31 8.73
CA LYS A 48 1.26 -5.50 9.58
C LYS A 48 1.40 -6.76 8.73
N ASP A 49 2.30 -7.65 9.12
CA ASP A 49 2.50 -8.97 8.49
C ASP A 49 2.66 -8.94 6.96
N GLY A 50 3.29 -7.88 6.43
CA GLY A 50 3.51 -7.69 5.00
C GLY A 50 2.34 -7.05 4.23
N GLU A 51 1.26 -6.69 4.92
CA GLU A 51 0.12 -5.96 4.36
C GLU A 51 0.16 -4.47 4.75
N LEU A 52 0.02 -3.59 3.74
CA LEU A 52 -0.14 -2.15 3.93
C LEU A 52 -1.61 -1.78 3.79
N SER A 53 -2.24 -1.40 4.90
CA SER A 53 -3.62 -0.94 4.96
C SER A 53 -3.69 0.58 5.01
N ILE A 54 -4.48 1.18 4.11
CA ILE A 54 -4.68 2.63 4.03
C ILE A 54 -6.17 2.91 4.02
N VAL A 55 -6.63 3.62 5.04
CA VAL A 55 -8.05 3.94 5.26
C VAL A 55 -8.29 5.42 5.05
N PHE A 56 -9.18 5.75 4.13
CA PHE A 56 -9.62 7.12 3.87
C PHE A 56 -11.04 7.32 4.43
N PRO A 57 -11.26 8.24 5.38
CA PRO A 57 -12.60 8.62 5.81
C PRO A 57 -13.40 9.19 4.64
N LYS A 58 -14.70 8.89 4.59
CA LYS A 58 -15.62 9.59 3.69
C LYS A 58 -15.88 10.99 4.21
N LYS A 59 -16.03 11.96 3.30
CA LYS A 59 -16.55 13.28 3.65
C LYS A 59 -17.95 13.12 4.25
N THR A 60 -18.21 13.78 5.37
CA THR A 60 -19.58 13.86 5.88
C THR A 60 -20.42 14.71 4.93
N ALA A 61 -21.62 14.23 4.57
CA ALA A 61 -22.57 15.07 3.88
C ALA A 61 -22.95 16.21 4.83
N SER A 62 -22.65 17.46 4.44
CA SER A 62 -23.24 18.60 5.12
C SER A 62 -24.76 18.46 4.95
N ARG A 63 -25.45 18.08 6.02
CA ARG A 63 -26.91 18.07 6.05
C ARG A 63 -27.35 19.53 6.11
N THR A 64 -27.39 20.19 4.95
CA THR A 64 -28.03 21.49 4.80
C THR A 64 -29.50 21.29 5.14
N THR A 65 -29.84 21.60 6.39
CA THR A 65 -31.22 21.71 6.83
C THR A 65 -31.61 23.13 6.45
N SER A 66 -32.50 23.24 5.46
CA SER A 66 -33.16 24.49 5.10
C SER A 66 -34.56 24.51 5.69
#